data_AF-A0A318JAD2-F1
#
_entry.id   AF-A0A318JAD2-F1
#
_cell.length_a   1.000
_cell.length_b   1.000
_cell.length_c   1.000
_cell.angle_alpha   90.00
_cell.angle_beta   90.00
_cell.angle_gamma   90.00
#
_symmetry.space_group_name_H-M   'P 1'
#
loop_
_entity.id
_entity.type
_entity.pdbx_description
1 polymer ?
#
loop_
_entity_poly.entity_id
_entity_poly.type
_entity_poly.pdbx_seq_one_letter_code
_entity_poly.pdbx_strand_id
1 'polypeptide(L)'
;MYKPRPFSSARSKRIFTLLALSIFPASVLAGDILSCKDVNGKTIYTDDGAKCAGQVQKFQGHDSASSGLANYRSPPRVYQSIPGDWKILVEQDMAIADPKLTAKASSRLQQALASILEKLPAASHAHVKGLNFYLLWGPNSPKGGQKGGMRAILQFNPVTYPLYDPVWKNAVIIYSATNFVAVDEVVVRKDLSHEIGHTWHLRDWPVKHPEVTDAFQAAKLAGLYKNVETYQGKMLDSAYALANEREYFAELTAMYFMGSTYYPYDKAGLKKYDARGYQMIEQYWGIR
;
A
#
# COMPACT_ATOMS: atom_id res chain seq x y z
N MET A 1 -28.54 63.35 -45.79
CA MET A 1 -28.56 61.87 -45.71
C MET A 1 -29.61 61.46 -44.66
N TYR A 2 -30.55 60.62 -45.12
CA TYR A 2 -31.69 59.94 -44.50
C TYR A 2 -31.98 59.99 -42.98
N LYS A 3 -33.22 60.42 -42.64
CA LYS A 3 -34.09 59.99 -41.50
C LYS A 3 -34.62 58.53 -41.76
N PRO A 4 -35.43 57.81 -40.93
CA PRO A 4 -36.12 58.13 -39.65
C PRO A 4 -36.14 56.99 -38.55
N ARG A 5 -36.90 57.28 -37.47
CA ARG A 5 -37.49 56.55 -36.28
C ARG A 5 -37.89 55.04 -36.47
N PRO A 6 -38.64 54.30 -35.58
CA PRO A 6 -39.32 54.64 -34.29
C PRO A 6 -39.47 53.47 -33.24
N PHE A 7 -40.31 53.72 -32.21
CA PHE A 7 -41.21 52.78 -31.47
C PHE A 7 -40.78 52.12 -30.14
N SER A 8 -41.38 52.70 -29.09
CA SER A 8 -41.99 52.09 -27.90
C SER A 8 -42.39 50.60 -28.00
N SER A 9 -42.07 49.81 -26.96
CA SER A 9 -43.12 49.14 -26.18
C SER A 9 -42.58 48.68 -24.81
N ALA A 10 -43.33 48.99 -23.77
CA ALA A 10 -43.15 48.46 -22.42
C ALA A 10 -43.50 46.97 -22.39
N ARG A 11 -42.68 46.14 -21.74
CA ARG A 11 -43.06 44.78 -21.34
C ARG A 11 -42.55 44.45 -19.94
N SER A 12 -43.51 44.44 -19.02
CA SER A 12 -43.62 43.63 -17.80
C SER A 12 -42.40 42.79 -17.39
N LYS A 13 -41.82 43.13 -16.24
CA LYS A 13 -40.95 42.23 -15.45
C LYS A 13 -41.70 40.92 -15.16
N ARG A 14 -41.19 39.78 -15.64
CA ARG A 14 -41.48 38.47 -15.06
C ARG A 14 -40.21 38.02 -14.34
N ILE A 15 -40.29 38.03 -13.02
CA ILE A 15 -39.29 37.44 -12.14
C ILE A 15 -39.45 35.92 -12.31
N PHE A 16 -38.49 35.28 -12.98
CA PHE A 16 -38.34 33.83 -12.93
C PHE A 16 -37.64 33.49 -11.62
N THR A 17 -38.43 33.08 -10.62
CA THR A 17 -37.90 32.39 -9.45
C THR A 17 -37.39 31.04 -9.93
N LEU A 18 -36.06 30.92 -10.11
CA LEU A 18 -35.40 29.64 -10.31
C LEU A 18 -35.62 28.82 -9.04
N LEU A 19 -36.56 27.88 -9.12
CA LEU A 19 -36.72 26.82 -8.14
C LEU A 19 -35.42 26.00 -8.18
N ALA A 20 -34.57 26.16 -7.17
CA ALA A 20 -33.39 25.32 -7.00
C ALA A 20 -33.87 23.88 -6.78
N LEU A 21 -33.83 23.08 -7.83
CA LEU A 21 -34.12 21.65 -7.77
C LEU A 21 -33.09 21.03 -6.81
N SER A 22 -33.54 20.64 -5.63
CA SER A 22 -32.74 19.86 -4.70
C SER A 22 -32.50 18.49 -5.35
N ILE A 23 -31.34 18.34 -5.98
CA ILE A 23 -30.88 17.04 -6.49
C ILE A 23 -30.63 16.17 -5.27
N PHE A 24 -31.58 15.30 -4.94
CA PHE A 24 -31.36 14.25 -3.96
C PHE A 24 -30.27 13.31 -4.50
N PRO A 25 -29.18 13.06 -3.77
CA PRO A 25 -28.17 12.10 -4.18
C PRO A 25 -28.78 10.71 -4.19
N ALA A 26 -28.25 9.85 -5.07
CA ALA A 26 -28.61 8.44 -5.20
C ALA A 26 -28.75 7.77 -3.83
N SER A 27 -29.79 6.94 -3.67
CA SER A 27 -30.09 6.19 -2.45
C SER A 27 -28.85 5.45 -1.93
N VAL A 28 -28.33 5.92 -0.80
CA VAL A 28 -27.22 5.30 -0.07
C VAL A 28 -27.75 4.06 0.65
N LEU A 29 -27.17 2.90 0.37
CA LEU A 29 -27.53 1.64 1.02
C LEU A 29 -26.55 1.33 2.17
N ALA A 30 -27.01 0.52 3.14
CA ALA A 30 -26.16 0.00 4.19
C ALA A 30 -25.01 -0.83 3.58
N GLY A 31 -23.76 -0.44 3.84
CA GLY A 31 -22.55 -1.05 3.27
C GLY A 31 -21.88 -0.23 2.15
N ASP A 32 -22.49 0.87 1.71
CA ASP A 32 -21.84 1.81 0.81
C ASP A 32 -20.75 2.61 1.55
N ILE A 33 -19.54 2.69 0.98
CA ILE A 33 -18.59 3.72 1.39
C ILE A 33 -19.08 5.06 0.84
N LEU A 34 -19.01 6.09 1.67
CA LEU A 34 -19.33 7.47 1.37
C LEU A 34 -18.03 8.27 1.23
N SER A 35 -17.99 9.18 0.27
CA SER A 35 -16.98 10.24 0.16
C SER A 35 -17.60 11.55 0.61
N CYS A 36 -16.99 12.19 1.61
CA CYS A 36 -17.49 13.46 2.15
C CYS A 36 -16.36 14.24 2.84
N LYS A 37 -16.65 15.46 3.31
CA LYS A 37 -15.74 16.23 4.18
C LYS A 37 -16.05 15.92 5.65
N ASP A 38 -15.01 15.76 6.48
CA ASP A 38 -15.16 15.76 7.93
C ASP A 38 -15.34 17.18 8.49
N VAL A 39 -15.51 17.28 9.82
CA VAL A 39 -15.68 18.56 10.53
C VAL A 39 -14.51 19.53 10.35
N ASN A 40 -13.35 19.04 9.92
CA ASN A 40 -12.15 19.84 9.67
C ASN A 40 -11.95 20.15 8.17
N GLY A 41 -12.93 19.82 7.31
CA GLY A 41 -12.85 20.03 5.87
C GLY A 41 -11.94 19.03 5.13
N LYS A 42 -11.47 17.98 5.81
CA LYS A 42 -10.67 16.91 5.20
C LYS A 42 -11.58 15.92 4.49
N THR A 43 -11.20 15.50 3.29
CA THR A 43 -11.94 14.43 2.61
C THR A 43 -11.73 13.12 3.35
N ILE A 44 -12.82 12.48 3.74
CA ILE A 44 -12.85 11.18 4.40
C ILE A 44 -13.69 10.20 3.59
N TYR A 45 -13.35 8.91 3.72
CA TYR A 45 -14.14 7.81 3.18
C TYR A 45 -14.68 7.00 4.35
N THR A 46 -15.99 6.89 4.47
CA THR A 46 -16.66 6.36 5.66
C THR A 46 -17.90 5.57 5.26
N ASP A 47 -18.18 4.46 5.93
CA ASP A 47 -19.47 3.78 5.86
C ASP A 47 -20.52 4.39 6.80
N ASP A 48 -20.12 5.43 7.54
CA ASP A 48 -20.93 6.16 8.52
C ASP A 48 -21.07 7.63 8.12
N GLY A 49 -22.28 8.00 7.68
CA GLY A 49 -22.64 9.36 7.27
C GLY A 49 -22.59 10.39 8.40
N ALA A 50 -22.64 9.98 9.68
CA ALA A 50 -22.54 10.89 10.82
C ALA A 50 -21.16 11.54 10.93
N LYS A 51 -20.14 10.97 10.28
CA LYS A 51 -18.78 11.53 10.22
C LYS A 51 -18.64 12.62 9.16
N CYS A 52 -19.67 12.85 8.35
CA CYS A 52 -19.67 13.85 7.28
C CYS A 52 -20.23 15.19 7.78
N ALA A 53 -19.52 16.29 7.52
CA ALA A 53 -19.92 17.65 7.83
C ALA A 53 -20.62 18.36 6.64
N GLY A 54 -21.03 17.63 5.61
CA GLY A 54 -21.57 18.21 4.38
C GLY A 54 -22.08 17.18 3.39
N GLN A 55 -22.07 17.55 2.09
CA GLN A 55 -22.57 16.68 1.03
C GLN A 55 -21.90 15.30 1.05
N VAL A 56 -22.74 14.28 0.95
CA VAL A 56 -22.36 12.88 0.97
C VAL A 56 -22.50 12.34 -0.44
N GLN A 57 -21.45 11.72 -0.96
CA GLN A 57 -21.48 11.05 -2.25
C GLN A 57 -21.20 9.56 -2.04
N LYS A 58 -21.96 8.69 -2.70
CA LYS A 58 -21.64 7.26 -2.74
C LYS A 58 -20.29 7.09 -3.43
N PHE A 59 -19.32 6.50 -2.75
CA PHE A 59 -18.00 6.23 -3.29
C PHE A 59 -18.10 5.10 -4.31
N GLN A 60 -17.92 5.41 -5.60
CA GLN A 60 -18.12 4.46 -6.70
C GLN A 60 -16.83 3.77 -7.19
N GLY A 61 -15.76 3.71 -6.39
CA GLY A 61 -14.57 2.92 -6.73
C GLY A 61 -13.71 3.44 -7.88
N HIS A 62 -14.26 4.28 -8.76
CA HIS A 62 -13.58 4.83 -9.93
C HIS A 62 -13.08 6.27 -9.77
N ASP A 63 -13.55 7.01 -8.76
CA ASP A 63 -13.10 8.38 -8.49
C ASP A 63 -11.80 8.39 -7.68
N SER A 64 -10.76 7.86 -8.31
CA SER A 64 -9.36 8.02 -7.93
C SER A 64 -8.84 9.46 -8.16
N ALA A 65 -9.68 10.39 -8.61
CA ALA A 65 -9.25 11.72 -9.05
C ALA A 65 -8.83 12.68 -7.93
N SER A 66 -9.19 12.44 -6.67
CA SER A 66 -8.76 13.31 -5.55
C SER A 66 -7.77 12.67 -4.57
N SER A 67 -7.57 11.35 -4.59
CA SER A 67 -6.57 10.68 -3.72
C SER A 67 -5.72 9.59 -4.37
N GLY A 68 -6.02 9.15 -5.60
CA GLY A 68 -5.21 8.15 -6.32
C GLY A 68 -5.18 6.73 -5.71
N LEU A 69 -6.00 6.44 -4.70
CA LEU A 69 -6.00 5.15 -3.97
C LEU A 69 -7.17 4.26 -4.42
N ALA A 70 -6.87 2.99 -4.73
CA ALA A 70 -7.89 1.99 -5.06
C ALA A 70 -8.68 1.56 -3.82
N ASN A 71 -9.99 1.33 -3.97
CA ASN A 71 -10.82 0.77 -2.91
C ASN A 71 -10.86 -0.75 -3.00
N TYR A 72 -10.25 -1.38 -2.00
CA TYR A 72 -10.19 -2.83 -1.87
C TYR A 72 -11.37 -3.41 -1.10
N ARG A 73 -12.16 -2.58 -0.41
CA ARG A 73 -13.37 -3.00 0.31
C ARG A 73 -14.59 -3.15 -0.59
N SER A 74 -14.80 -2.23 -1.52
CA SER A 74 -16.01 -2.19 -2.35
C SER A 74 -15.70 -1.85 -3.82
N PRO A 75 -16.19 -2.65 -4.79
CA PRO A 75 -16.92 -3.91 -4.58
C PRO A 75 -16.02 -5.01 -3.97
N PRO A 76 -16.58 -5.98 -3.21
CA PRO A 76 -15.81 -7.07 -2.62
C PRO A 76 -15.06 -7.87 -3.69
N ARG A 77 -13.83 -8.28 -3.37
CA ARG A 77 -13.03 -9.18 -4.21
C ARG A 77 -13.21 -10.62 -3.75
N VAL A 78 -13.14 -11.52 -4.71
CA VAL A 78 -13.06 -12.96 -4.46
C VAL A 78 -11.66 -13.42 -4.78
N TYR A 79 -11.13 -14.31 -3.94
CA TYR A 79 -9.78 -14.81 -4.05
C TYR A 79 -9.79 -16.33 -4.21
N GLN A 80 -8.91 -16.82 -5.09
CA GLN A 80 -8.68 -18.25 -5.26
C GLN A 80 -7.32 -18.61 -4.66
N SER A 81 -7.23 -19.72 -3.93
CA SER A 81 -5.96 -20.24 -3.44
C SER A 81 -5.18 -20.94 -4.54
N ILE A 82 -3.88 -20.73 -4.58
CA ILE A 82 -2.96 -21.45 -5.46
C ILE A 82 -2.31 -22.61 -4.68
N PRO A 83 -2.31 -23.85 -5.20
CA PRO A 83 -1.61 -24.96 -4.57
C PRO A 83 -0.11 -24.67 -4.42
N GLY A 84 0.46 -25.05 -3.28
CA GLY A 84 1.89 -24.88 -3.00
C GLY A 84 2.19 -24.83 -1.50
N ASP A 85 3.45 -24.54 -1.17
CA ASP A 85 3.93 -24.51 0.23
C ASP A 85 3.57 -23.21 0.97
N TRP A 86 2.82 -22.32 0.32
CA TRP A 86 2.51 -20.97 0.76
C TRP A 86 1.02 -20.68 0.58
N LYS A 87 0.42 -19.92 1.50
CA LYS A 87 -0.97 -19.47 1.36
C LYS A 87 -1.04 -18.29 0.40
N ILE A 88 -0.93 -18.58 -0.90
CA ILE A 88 -1.07 -17.58 -1.97
C ILE A 88 -2.53 -17.51 -2.41
N LEU A 89 -3.08 -16.30 -2.38
CA LEU A 89 -4.44 -15.97 -2.77
C LEU A 89 -4.41 -15.00 -3.95
N VAL A 90 -4.92 -15.41 -5.11
CA VAL A 90 -4.96 -14.57 -6.31
C VAL A 90 -6.36 -13.99 -6.51
N GLU A 91 -6.44 -12.75 -7.00
CA GLU A 91 -7.71 -12.14 -7.38
C GLU A 91 -8.41 -12.97 -8.47
N GLN A 92 -9.65 -13.42 -8.22
CA GLN A 92 -10.36 -14.35 -9.11
C GLN A 92 -10.58 -13.77 -10.51
N ASP A 93 -10.84 -12.47 -10.63
CA ASP A 93 -11.01 -11.81 -11.94
C ASP A 93 -9.74 -11.94 -12.78
N MET A 94 -8.55 -11.80 -12.17
CA MET A 94 -7.26 -12.00 -12.82
C MET A 94 -7.07 -13.46 -13.21
N ALA A 95 -7.39 -14.40 -12.31
CA ALA A 95 -7.24 -15.82 -12.58
C ALA A 95 -8.06 -16.30 -13.78
N ILE A 96 -9.26 -15.76 -13.96
CA ILE A 96 -10.16 -16.07 -15.08
C ILE A 96 -9.68 -15.37 -16.36
N ALA A 97 -9.43 -14.07 -16.30
CA ALA A 97 -9.15 -13.27 -17.49
C ALA A 97 -7.72 -13.40 -18.01
N ASP A 98 -6.75 -13.63 -17.12
CA ASP A 98 -5.33 -13.78 -17.46
C ASP A 98 -4.67 -14.95 -16.68
N PRO A 99 -5.00 -16.20 -17.06
CA PRO A 99 -4.43 -17.39 -16.42
C PRO A 99 -2.91 -17.49 -16.60
N LYS A 100 -2.36 -16.91 -17.69
CA LYS A 100 -0.91 -16.91 -17.95
C LYS A 100 -0.16 -16.01 -16.97
N LEU A 101 -0.63 -14.77 -16.79
CA LEU A 101 -0.09 -13.87 -15.77
C LEU A 101 -0.22 -14.47 -14.38
N THR A 102 -1.39 -15.03 -14.07
CA THR A 102 -1.66 -15.67 -12.77
C THR A 102 -0.66 -16.77 -12.47
N ALA A 103 -0.43 -17.69 -13.42
CA ALA A 103 0.54 -18.77 -13.26
C ALA A 103 1.98 -18.24 -13.11
N LYS A 104 2.39 -17.30 -13.97
CA LYS A 104 3.74 -16.71 -13.95
C LYS A 104 4.03 -16.00 -12.63
N ALA A 105 3.13 -15.13 -12.19
CA ALA A 105 3.28 -14.34 -10.98
C ALA A 105 3.23 -15.23 -9.72
N SER A 106 2.35 -16.22 -9.68
CA SER A 106 2.28 -17.18 -8.57
C SER A 106 3.55 -18.03 -8.47
N SER A 107 4.06 -18.55 -9.60
CA SER A 107 5.32 -19.30 -9.62
C SER A 107 6.50 -18.46 -9.16
N ARG A 108 6.59 -17.20 -9.63
CA ARG A 108 7.62 -16.25 -9.19
C ARG A 108 7.55 -15.99 -7.68
N LEU A 109 6.35 -15.79 -7.14
CA LEU A 109 6.15 -15.55 -5.72
C LEU A 109 6.57 -16.76 -4.87
N GLN A 110 6.22 -17.97 -5.28
CA GLN A 110 6.65 -19.19 -4.58
C GLN A 110 8.19 -19.32 -4.54
N GLN A 111 8.86 -19.06 -5.67
CA GLN A 111 10.32 -19.11 -5.76
C GLN A 111 10.98 -18.03 -4.89
N ALA A 112 10.46 -16.80 -4.92
CA ALA A 112 10.96 -15.71 -4.09
C ALA A 112 10.80 -16.02 -2.59
N LEU A 113 9.64 -16.54 -2.17
CA LEU A 113 9.39 -16.93 -0.79
C LEU A 113 10.27 -18.09 -0.34
N ALA A 114 10.51 -19.09 -1.20
CA ALA A 114 11.44 -20.18 -0.92
C ALA A 114 12.87 -19.67 -0.70
N SER A 115 13.35 -18.78 -1.58
CA SER A 115 14.68 -18.17 -1.45
C SER A 115 14.81 -17.33 -0.18
N ILE A 116 13.77 -16.57 0.20
CA ILE A 116 13.77 -15.79 1.44
C ILE A 116 13.82 -16.71 2.65
N LEU A 117 12.97 -17.74 2.71
CA LEU A 117 12.92 -18.66 3.83
C LEU A 117 14.26 -19.36 4.07
N GLU A 118 14.99 -19.70 3.00
CA GLU A 118 16.33 -20.29 3.08
C GLU A 118 17.34 -19.39 3.81
N LYS A 119 17.21 -18.06 3.68
CA LYS A 119 18.10 -17.09 4.33
C LYS A 119 17.66 -16.68 5.73
N LEU A 120 16.37 -16.82 6.04
CA LEU A 120 15.84 -16.46 7.35
C LEU A 120 16.16 -17.53 8.41
N PRO A 121 16.34 -17.13 9.68
CA PRO A 121 16.56 -18.07 10.79
C PRO A 121 15.38 -19.03 10.95
N ALA A 122 15.64 -20.29 11.31
CA ALA A 122 14.60 -21.32 11.45
C ALA A 122 13.45 -20.92 12.40
N ALA A 123 13.74 -20.14 13.44
CA ALA A 123 12.75 -19.64 14.40
C ALA A 123 11.68 -18.74 13.75
N SER A 124 11.94 -18.15 12.59
CA SER A 124 10.98 -17.31 11.88
C SER A 124 10.12 -18.08 10.86
N HIS A 125 10.48 -19.32 10.53
CA HIS A 125 9.85 -20.05 9.42
C HIS A 125 8.35 -20.28 9.64
N ALA A 126 7.95 -20.64 10.86
CA ALA A 126 6.55 -20.86 11.20
C ALA A 126 5.71 -19.57 11.04
N HIS A 127 6.28 -18.41 11.37
CA HIS A 127 5.64 -17.11 11.17
C HIS A 127 5.44 -16.84 9.69
N VAL A 128 6.50 -16.92 8.88
CA VAL A 128 6.43 -16.64 7.43
C VAL A 128 5.47 -17.61 6.72
N LYS A 129 5.49 -18.90 7.09
CA LYS A 129 4.54 -19.90 6.56
C LYS A 129 3.10 -19.66 7.01
N GLY A 130 2.89 -18.95 8.10
CA GLY A 130 1.57 -18.58 8.61
C GLY A 130 0.92 -17.40 7.87
N LEU A 131 1.71 -16.58 7.16
CA LEU A 131 1.23 -15.39 6.46
C LEU A 131 0.35 -15.73 5.25
N ASN A 132 -0.60 -14.84 4.97
CA ASN A 132 -1.35 -14.84 3.71
C ASN A 132 -0.64 -13.96 2.67
N PHE A 133 -0.51 -14.43 1.44
CA PHE A 133 0.07 -13.63 0.36
C PHE A 133 -0.99 -13.37 -0.69
N TYR A 134 -1.42 -12.12 -0.83
CA TYR A 134 -2.41 -11.74 -1.83
C TYR A 134 -1.73 -11.20 -3.08
N LEU A 135 -2.12 -11.70 -4.25
CA LEU A 135 -1.62 -11.25 -5.53
C LEU A 135 -2.78 -10.67 -6.35
N LEU A 136 -2.76 -9.36 -6.55
CA LEU A 136 -3.83 -8.61 -7.21
C LEU A 136 -3.46 -8.29 -8.66
N TRP A 137 -4.46 -8.02 -9.50
CA TRP A 137 -4.22 -7.78 -10.94
C TRP A 137 -3.46 -6.49 -11.21
N GLY A 138 -3.65 -5.49 -10.35
CA GLY A 138 -3.20 -4.12 -10.57
C GLY A 138 -4.24 -3.31 -11.35
N PRO A 139 -3.83 -2.39 -12.24
CA PRO A 139 -4.75 -1.47 -12.91
C PRO A 139 -5.78 -2.13 -13.84
N ASN A 140 -5.53 -3.37 -14.26
CA ASN A 140 -6.42 -4.14 -15.14
C ASN A 140 -7.60 -4.77 -14.36
N SER A 141 -7.59 -4.75 -13.03
CA SER A 141 -8.72 -5.23 -12.25
C SER A 141 -9.98 -4.42 -12.58
N PRO A 142 -11.11 -5.06 -12.89
CA PRO A 142 -12.38 -4.36 -13.12
C PRO A 142 -12.90 -3.67 -11.84
N LYS A 143 -12.32 -3.98 -10.68
CA LYS A 143 -12.63 -3.38 -9.38
C LYS A 143 -11.63 -2.29 -8.97
N GLY A 144 -10.72 -1.93 -9.87
CA GLY A 144 -9.63 -0.98 -9.64
C GLY A 144 -8.44 -1.61 -8.91
N GLY A 145 -7.25 -1.03 -9.12
CA GLY A 145 -6.03 -1.50 -8.48
C GLY A 145 -4.86 -0.53 -8.65
N GLN A 146 -3.79 -0.77 -7.90
CA GLN A 146 -2.58 0.05 -7.94
C GLN A 146 -1.61 -0.45 -9.00
N LYS A 147 -0.75 0.43 -9.50
CA LYS A 147 0.23 0.09 -10.55
C LYS A 147 1.30 -0.89 -10.05
N GLY A 148 1.63 -0.89 -8.77
CA GLY A 148 2.70 -1.68 -8.19
C GLY A 148 2.78 -1.50 -6.67
N GLY A 149 3.84 -2.05 -6.09
CA GLY A 149 4.11 -1.99 -4.65
C GLY A 149 3.64 -3.23 -3.89
N MET A 150 4.20 -3.38 -2.70
CA MET A 150 3.81 -4.40 -1.73
C MET A 150 3.43 -3.73 -0.40
N ARG A 151 2.71 -4.45 0.46
CA ARG A 151 2.41 -3.99 1.81
C ARG A 151 2.10 -5.12 2.78
N ALA A 152 2.70 -5.07 3.96
CA ALA A 152 2.30 -5.82 5.13
C ALA A 152 1.00 -5.27 5.71
N ILE A 153 0.04 -6.15 5.93
CA ILE A 153 -1.26 -5.87 6.52
C ILE A 153 -1.40 -6.70 7.79
N LEU A 154 -1.37 -6.02 8.92
CA LEU A 154 -1.57 -6.57 10.24
C LEU A 154 -3.06 -6.66 10.57
N GLN A 155 -3.39 -7.48 11.57
CA GLN A 155 -4.77 -7.75 11.96
C GLN A 155 -5.63 -6.51 12.23
N PHE A 156 -5.05 -5.41 12.74
CA PHE A 156 -5.78 -4.17 13.03
C PHE A 156 -5.93 -3.23 11.82
N ASN A 157 -5.17 -3.43 10.73
CA ASN A 157 -5.15 -2.49 9.62
C ASN A 157 -6.48 -2.37 8.86
N PRO A 158 -7.22 -3.46 8.53
CA PRO A 158 -8.52 -3.31 7.86
C PRO A 158 -9.59 -2.64 8.72
N VAL A 159 -9.38 -2.55 10.04
CA VAL A 159 -10.25 -1.78 10.95
C VAL A 159 -9.91 -0.29 10.86
N THR A 160 -8.63 0.06 10.76
CA THR A 160 -8.17 1.46 10.71
C THR A 160 -8.22 2.08 9.32
N TYR A 161 -8.13 1.27 8.25
CA TYR A 161 -8.09 1.71 6.87
C TYR A 161 -9.38 1.31 6.12
N PRO A 162 -10.32 2.24 5.90
CA PRO A 162 -11.64 1.91 5.35
C PRO A 162 -11.58 1.38 3.91
N LEU A 163 -10.53 1.72 3.16
CA LEU A 163 -10.33 1.25 1.78
C LEU A 163 -9.68 -0.14 1.69
N TYR A 164 -9.23 -0.74 2.80
CA TYR A 164 -8.66 -2.09 2.78
C TYR A 164 -9.74 -3.14 2.77
N ASP A 165 -9.46 -4.24 2.07
CA ASP A 165 -10.33 -5.40 2.10
C ASP A 165 -10.38 -5.95 3.53
N PRO A 166 -11.57 -6.10 4.14
CA PRO A 166 -11.71 -6.61 5.50
C PRO A 166 -11.14 -8.01 5.73
N VAL A 167 -10.90 -8.80 4.67
CA VAL A 167 -10.29 -10.14 4.80
C VAL A 167 -8.77 -10.12 4.92
N TRP A 168 -8.11 -9.00 4.60
CA TRP A 168 -6.64 -8.90 4.67
C TRP A 168 -6.16 -8.87 6.11
N LYS A 169 -5.71 -10.01 6.63
CA LYS A 169 -5.18 -10.14 7.99
C LYS A 169 -3.91 -10.95 7.97
N ASN A 170 -2.88 -10.46 8.68
CA ASN A 170 -1.56 -11.09 8.78
C ASN A 170 -1.05 -11.48 7.39
N ALA A 171 -1.01 -10.48 6.51
CA ALA A 171 -0.86 -10.68 5.09
C ALA A 171 0.23 -9.79 4.49
N VAL A 172 0.78 -10.23 3.37
CA VAL A 172 1.54 -9.38 2.44
C VAL A 172 0.72 -9.26 1.16
N ILE A 173 0.43 -8.02 0.76
CA ILE A 173 -0.32 -7.72 -0.46
C ILE A 173 0.67 -7.32 -1.54
N ILE A 174 0.63 -8.00 -2.67
CA ILE A 174 1.31 -7.64 -3.90
C ILE A 174 0.25 -7.00 -4.80
N TYR A 175 0.27 -5.68 -4.92
CA TYR A 175 -0.86 -4.94 -5.50
C TYR A 175 -1.03 -5.10 -7.02
N SER A 176 -0.01 -5.61 -7.72
CA SER A 176 -0.02 -5.73 -9.18
C SER A 176 0.87 -6.88 -9.63
N ALA A 177 0.24 -7.98 -10.05
CA ALA A 177 0.90 -9.10 -10.69
C ALA A 177 1.62 -8.66 -11.98
N THR A 178 1.01 -7.75 -12.73
CA THR A 178 1.57 -7.17 -13.96
C THR A 178 2.93 -6.52 -13.70
N ASN A 179 3.02 -5.69 -12.66
CA ASN A 179 4.28 -5.06 -12.28
C ASN A 179 5.22 -6.08 -11.63
N PHE A 180 4.71 -6.96 -10.77
CA PHE A 180 5.49 -7.97 -10.06
C PHE A 180 6.28 -8.90 -10.99
N VAL A 181 5.73 -9.28 -12.16
CA VAL A 181 6.46 -10.11 -13.13
C VAL A 181 7.44 -9.33 -14.01
N ALA A 182 7.38 -8.01 -14.00
CA ALA A 182 8.20 -7.12 -14.83
C ALA A 182 9.38 -6.51 -14.08
N VAL A 183 9.26 -6.32 -12.76
CA VAL A 183 10.34 -5.73 -11.94
C VAL A 183 11.53 -6.69 -11.75
N ASP A 184 12.70 -6.10 -11.56
CA ASP A 184 13.95 -6.82 -11.33
C ASP A 184 13.89 -7.72 -10.09
N GLU A 185 14.64 -8.82 -10.13
CA GLU A 185 14.64 -9.82 -9.06
C GLU A 185 15.18 -9.28 -7.73
N VAL A 186 16.16 -8.36 -7.77
CA VAL A 186 16.68 -7.69 -6.57
C VAL A 186 15.57 -6.87 -5.89
N VAL A 187 14.75 -6.16 -6.67
CA VAL A 187 13.62 -5.37 -6.16
C VAL A 187 12.59 -6.29 -5.50
N VAL A 188 12.21 -7.39 -6.16
CA VAL A 188 11.25 -8.37 -5.62
C VAL A 188 11.73 -8.93 -4.28
N ARG A 189 12.98 -9.40 -4.21
CA ARG A 189 13.53 -10.00 -2.99
C ARG A 189 13.63 -8.97 -1.87
N LYS A 190 14.09 -7.76 -2.17
CA LYS A 190 14.16 -6.66 -1.21
C LYS A 190 12.77 -6.34 -0.68
N ASP A 191 11.79 -6.04 -1.55
CA ASP A 191 10.49 -5.55 -1.13
C ASP A 191 9.69 -6.63 -0.38
N LEU A 192 9.74 -7.87 -0.85
CA LEU A 192 9.05 -8.97 -0.16
C LEU A 192 9.65 -9.24 1.22
N SER A 193 10.98 -9.17 1.35
CA SER A 193 11.66 -9.32 2.65
C SER A 193 11.40 -8.15 3.57
N HIS A 194 11.31 -6.94 3.02
CA HIS A 194 10.92 -5.74 3.76
C HIS A 194 9.52 -5.91 4.38
N GLU A 195 8.53 -6.34 3.59
CA GLU A 195 7.17 -6.56 4.13
C GLU A 195 7.14 -7.70 5.15
N ILE A 196 7.88 -8.78 4.93
CA ILE A 196 8.03 -9.84 5.94
C ILE A 196 8.66 -9.28 7.22
N GLY A 197 9.66 -8.40 7.11
CA GLY A 197 10.26 -7.67 8.23
C GLY A 197 9.25 -6.87 9.05
N HIS A 198 8.32 -6.16 8.40
CA HIS A 198 7.22 -5.50 9.10
C HIS A 198 6.35 -6.49 9.88
N THR A 199 5.97 -7.61 9.25
CA THR A 199 5.14 -8.62 9.93
C THR A 199 5.87 -9.29 11.10
N TRP A 200 7.19 -9.45 11.01
CA TRP A 200 8.03 -10.03 12.06
C TRP A 200 8.13 -9.08 13.25
N HIS A 201 8.50 -7.81 12.98
CA HIS A 201 8.61 -6.77 14.00
C HIS A 201 7.31 -6.61 14.79
N LEU A 202 6.19 -6.53 14.09
CA LEU A 202 4.91 -6.19 14.70
C LEU A 202 4.12 -7.40 15.21
N ARG A 203 4.73 -8.60 15.19
CA ARG A 203 4.19 -9.80 15.83
C ARG A 203 4.30 -9.69 17.35
N ASP A 204 5.51 -9.41 17.85
CA ASP A 204 5.83 -9.49 19.28
C ASP A 204 6.16 -8.13 19.89
N TRP A 205 6.54 -7.14 19.07
CA TRP A 205 7.00 -5.85 19.55
C TRP A 205 6.06 -4.71 19.14
N PRO A 206 5.90 -3.69 20.00
CA PRO A 206 5.10 -2.52 19.67
C PRO A 206 5.75 -1.73 18.53
N VAL A 207 4.93 -0.93 17.82
CA VAL A 207 5.39 -0.04 16.73
C VAL A 207 6.61 0.80 17.11
N LYS A 208 6.64 1.32 18.33
CA LYS A 208 7.75 2.10 18.90
C LYS A 208 8.56 1.27 19.88
N HIS A 209 9.15 0.18 19.40
CA HIS A 209 10.00 -0.64 20.24
C HIS A 209 11.27 0.15 20.63
N PRO A 210 11.64 0.25 21.93
CA PRO A 210 12.72 1.13 22.36
C PRO A 210 14.06 0.89 21.67
N GLU A 211 14.58 -0.34 21.61
CA GLU A 211 15.92 -0.52 21.03
C GLU A 211 15.95 -0.33 19.50
N VAL A 212 14.86 -0.63 18.79
CA VAL A 212 14.71 -0.29 17.35
C VAL A 212 14.67 1.22 17.17
N THR A 213 13.94 1.93 18.02
CA THR A 213 13.85 3.39 18.00
C THR A 213 15.22 4.01 18.27
N ASP A 214 15.97 3.48 19.24
CA ASP A 214 17.29 4.00 19.59
C ASP A 214 18.32 3.75 18.49
N ALA A 215 18.29 2.58 17.84
CA ALA A 215 19.14 2.30 16.68
C ALA A 215 18.83 3.26 15.52
N PHE A 216 17.54 3.46 15.22
CA PHE A 216 17.09 4.41 14.21
C PHE A 216 17.54 5.85 14.52
N GLN A 217 17.38 6.34 15.75
CA GLN A 217 17.83 7.68 16.11
C GLN A 217 19.34 7.82 16.04
N ALA A 218 20.10 6.79 16.44
CA ALA A 218 21.55 6.79 16.32
C ALA A 218 21.99 6.88 14.85
N ALA A 219 21.36 6.12 13.94
CA ALA A 219 21.63 6.20 12.51
C ALA A 219 21.35 7.61 11.94
N LYS A 220 20.23 8.23 12.36
CA LYS A 220 19.89 9.61 11.98
C LYS A 220 20.91 10.63 12.48
N LEU A 221 21.33 10.53 13.73
CA LEU A 221 22.32 11.43 14.34
C LEU A 221 23.69 11.28 13.67
N ALA A 222 24.07 10.06 13.29
CA ALA A 222 25.28 9.77 12.54
C ALA A 222 25.22 10.17 11.05
N GLY A 223 24.06 10.65 10.57
CA GLY A 223 23.89 11.07 9.17
C GLY A 223 23.85 9.92 8.17
N LEU A 224 23.62 8.68 8.64
CA LEU A 224 23.52 7.51 7.78
C LEU A 224 22.29 7.58 6.88
N TYR A 225 22.34 6.87 5.75
CA TYR A 225 21.27 6.74 4.75
C TYR A 225 20.86 8.06 4.06
N LYS A 226 21.69 9.10 4.17
CA LYS A 226 21.57 10.35 3.40
C LYS A 226 22.55 10.32 2.24
N ASN A 227 22.16 10.88 1.10
CA ASN A 227 22.99 10.96 -0.11
C ASN A 227 23.61 9.59 -0.46
N VAL A 228 22.79 8.54 -0.50
CA VAL A 228 23.23 7.17 -0.81
C VAL A 228 22.97 6.83 -2.26
N GLU A 229 23.86 6.02 -2.84
CA GLU A 229 23.72 5.56 -4.21
C GLU A 229 22.76 4.35 -4.28
N THR A 230 21.98 4.29 -5.36
CA THR A 230 21.17 3.12 -5.73
C THR A 230 21.99 2.14 -6.58
N TYR A 231 21.52 0.90 -6.68
CA TYR A 231 22.17 -0.11 -7.54
C TYR A 231 22.20 0.27 -9.04
N GLN A 232 21.43 1.29 -9.44
CA GLN A 232 21.40 1.84 -10.79
C GLN A 232 22.30 3.08 -10.95
N GLY A 233 23.11 3.43 -9.95
CA GLY A 233 24.03 4.57 -9.98
C GLY A 233 23.38 5.94 -9.72
N LYS A 234 22.08 5.96 -9.37
CA LYS A 234 21.39 7.21 -8.99
C LYS A 234 21.62 7.53 -7.53
N MET A 235 21.85 8.79 -7.20
CA MET A 235 21.91 9.28 -5.81
C MET A 235 20.51 9.55 -5.24
N LEU A 236 20.30 9.15 -3.98
CA LEU A 236 19.12 9.46 -3.17
C LEU A 236 19.51 10.40 -2.04
N ASP A 237 18.87 11.56 -1.96
CA ASP A 237 19.09 12.52 -0.87
C ASP A 237 18.78 11.90 0.50
N SER A 238 17.73 11.07 0.57
CA SER A 238 17.32 10.32 1.75
C SER A 238 16.80 8.94 1.34
N ALA A 239 17.40 7.87 1.90
CA ALA A 239 16.92 6.52 1.71
C ALA A 239 15.63 6.25 2.50
N TYR A 240 14.88 5.21 2.10
CA TYR A 240 13.60 4.88 2.74
C TYR A 240 13.76 4.41 4.19
N ALA A 241 14.92 3.86 4.55
CA ALA A 241 15.29 3.54 5.92
C ALA A 241 15.20 4.73 6.89
N LEU A 242 15.22 5.99 6.39
CA LEU A 242 15.07 7.19 7.23
C LEU A 242 13.62 7.63 7.46
N ALA A 243 12.63 6.98 6.84
CA ALA A 243 11.24 7.41 6.90
C ALA A 243 10.66 7.33 8.32
N ASN A 244 10.89 6.23 9.03
CA ASN A 244 10.57 6.02 10.45
C ASN A 244 11.22 4.73 10.95
N GLU A 245 11.16 4.47 12.25
CA GLU A 245 11.77 3.32 12.93
C GLU A 245 11.28 1.95 12.40
N ARG A 246 10.04 1.85 11.91
CA ARG A 246 9.54 0.60 11.31
C ARG A 246 10.16 0.35 9.94
N GLU A 247 10.22 1.39 9.12
CA GLU A 247 10.83 1.31 7.78
C GLU A 247 12.33 1.06 7.89
N TYR A 248 12.99 1.66 8.89
CA TYR A 248 14.37 1.35 9.24
C TYR A 248 14.54 -0.15 9.51
N PHE A 249 13.76 -0.73 10.42
CA PHE A 249 13.84 -2.16 10.72
C PHE A 249 13.61 -3.06 9.49
N ALA A 250 12.60 -2.74 8.69
CA ALA A 250 12.23 -3.52 7.51
C ALA A 250 13.25 -3.42 6.37
N GLU A 251 13.78 -2.22 6.09
CA GLU A 251 14.85 -2.01 5.11
C GLU A 251 16.14 -2.73 5.52
N LEU A 252 16.53 -2.64 6.79
CA LEU A 252 17.73 -3.32 7.30
C LEU A 252 17.56 -4.84 7.33
N THR A 253 16.35 -5.34 7.58
CA THR A 253 16.00 -6.76 7.42
C THR A 253 16.28 -7.21 5.99
N ALA A 254 15.79 -6.47 4.99
CA ALA A 254 16.02 -6.80 3.59
C ALA A 254 17.51 -6.77 3.25
N MET A 255 18.23 -5.71 3.61
CA MET A 255 19.68 -5.58 3.43
C MET A 255 20.45 -6.77 4.01
N TYR A 256 20.07 -7.22 5.21
CA TYR A 256 20.77 -8.29 5.92
C TYR A 256 20.56 -9.67 5.27
N PHE A 257 19.34 -10.00 4.84
CA PHE A 257 19.03 -11.35 4.36
C PHE A 257 19.06 -11.53 2.85
N MET A 258 18.61 -10.51 2.10
CA MET A 258 18.37 -10.61 0.66
C MET A 258 19.06 -9.54 -0.17
N GLY A 259 19.60 -8.51 0.48
CA GLY A 259 20.18 -7.34 -0.17
C GLY A 259 19.18 -6.21 -0.35
N SER A 260 19.66 -5.11 -0.92
CA SER A 260 18.96 -3.84 -1.07
C SER A 260 19.23 -3.19 -2.42
N THR A 261 18.35 -2.27 -2.79
CA THR A 261 18.43 -1.46 -4.00
C THR A 261 19.24 -0.17 -3.80
N TYR A 262 19.76 0.09 -2.60
CA TYR A 262 20.62 1.23 -2.30
C TYR A 262 21.66 0.90 -1.22
N TYR A 263 22.72 1.69 -1.20
CA TYR A 263 23.85 1.54 -0.29
C TYR A 263 23.37 1.52 1.18
N PRO A 264 23.82 0.57 2.02
CA PRO A 264 25.01 -0.26 1.85
C PRO A 264 24.81 -1.63 1.17
N TYR A 265 23.69 -1.81 0.45
CA TYR A 265 23.36 -2.93 -0.44
C TYR A 265 23.19 -4.32 0.18
N ASP A 266 24.03 -4.73 1.12
CA ASP A 266 24.02 -6.10 1.64
C ASP A 266 24.43 -6.17 3.12
N LYS A 267 24.43 -7.38 3.67
CA LYS A 267 24.82 -7.68 5.05
C LYS A 267 26.23 -7.18 5.41
N ALA A 268 27.20 -7.34 4.51
CA ALA A 268 28.58 -7.00 4.77
C ALA A 268 28.79 -5.48 4.75
N GLY A 269 28.13 -4.79 3.82
CA GLY A 269 28.03 -3.34 3.78
C GLY A 269 27.33 -2.80 5.01
N LEU A 270 26.18 -3.37 5.38
CA LEU A 270 25.41 -2.97 6.56
C LEU A 270 26.26 -3.06 7.83
N LYS A 271 27.03 -4.14 8.03
CA LYS A 271 27.91 -4.32 9.19
C LYS A 271 28.95 -3.19 9.33
N LYS A 272 29.48 -2.71 8.20
CA LYS A 272 30.50 -1.65 8.17
C LYS A 272 29.88 -0.26 8.29
N TYR A 273 28.72 -0.06 7.67
CA TYR A 273 28.08 1.24 7.54
C TYR A 273 27.23 1.62 8.75
N ASP A 274 26.42 0.67 9.24
CA ASP A 274 25.54 0.82 10.39
C ASP A 274 25.68 -0.40 11.32
N ALA A 275 26.78 -0.46 12.06
CA ALA A 275 27.07 -1.57 12.96
C ALA A 275 26.01 -1.75 14.05
N ARG A 276 25.37 -0.64 14.49
CA ARG A 276 24.29 -0.69 15.49
C ARG A 276 23.01 -1.26 14.90
N GLY A 277 22.62 -0.83 13.71
CA GLY A 277 21.50 -1.39 12.96
C GLY A 277 21.73 -2.88 12.63
N TYR A 278 22.94 -3.24 12.25
CA TYR A 278 23.34 -4.63 12.04
C TYR A 278 23.11 -5.50 13.28
N GLN A 279 23.61 -5.05 14.45
CA GLN A 279 23.44 -5.77 15.72
C GLN A 279 21.98 -5.86 16.15
N MET A 280 21.20 -4.78 15.93
CA MET A 280 19.76 -4.77 16.16
C MET A 280 19.07 -5.87 15.33
N ILE A 281 19.39 -6.00 14.03
CA ILE A 281 18.82 -7.07 13.20
C ILE A 281 19.18 -8.45 13.74
N GLU A 282 20.45 -8.70 14.13
CA GLU A 282 20.84 -9.99 14.69
C GLU A 282 20.05 -10.32 15.96
N GLN A 283 19.94 -9.35 16.87
CA GLN A 283 19.19 -9.52 18.11
C GLN A 283 17.72 -9.90 17.87
N TYR A 284 17.00 -9.15 17.04
CA TYR A 284 15.56 -9.35 16.84
C TYR A 284 15.20 -10.50 15.91
N TRP A 285 16.15 -10.95 15.09
CA TRP A 285 16.00 -12.18 14.32
C TRP A 285 16.55 -13.40 15.04
N GLY A 286 17.09 -13.25 16.26
CA GLY A 286 17.60 -14.35 17.08
C GLY A 286 18.88 -14.98 16.52
N ILE A 287 19.67 -14.21 15.79
CA ILE A 287 20.97 -14.61 15.26
C ILE A 287 22.02 -14.33 16.34
N ARG A 288 22.82 -15.34 16.66
CA ARG A 288 23.95 -15.25 17.58
C ARG A 288 25.25 -15.49 16.83
#